data_AF-A0A1R1PJT6-F1
#
_entry.id   AF-A0A1R1PJT6-F1
#
_cell.length_a   1.000
_cell.length_b   1.000
_cell.length_c   1.000
_cell.angle_alpha   90.00
_cell.angle_beta   90.00
_cell.angle_gamma   90.00
#
_symmetry.space_group_name_H-M   'P 1'
#
loop_
_entity.id
_entity.type
_entity.pdbx_description
1 polymer ?
#
loop_
_entity_poly.entity_id
_entity_poly.type
_entity_poly.pdbx_seq_one_letter_code
_entity_poly.pdbx_strand_id
1 'polypeptide(L)'
;MLITRTTLLTITSFVYSTLGYYTNINTQVPNDGGCARYTSPNYVADAIDRLGILADIEYILAYQKTSYANDFKSNMRTYNDYFLKEVCTSTDGIVSTHAKEWYTNEFYNDRPVPTQGCEYPYFKNGVGYPAYARGKMGHFVEYRICELEFECSITASVINLDEGEERNSPVEDGCTFSVINPMLPSNLLSAFCLNTSTGYSHFQFC
;
A
#
# COMPACT_ATOMS: atom_id res chain seq x y z
N MET A 1 -8.51 61.43 -30.72
CA MET A 1 -7.55 60.84 -29.76
C MET A 1 -8.34 59.88 -28.88
N LEU A 2 -8.33 58.58 -29.19
CA LEU A 2 -9.04 57.54 -28.42
C LEU A 2 -7.99 56.67 -27.73
N ILE A 3 -8.03 56.63 -26.40
CA ILE A 3 -7.27 55.71 -25.56
C ILE A 3 -8.31 54.80 -24.93
N THR A 4 -8.34 53.52 -25.32
CA THR A 4 -9.13 52.51 -24.61
C THR A 4 -8.25 51.31 -24.29
N ARG A 5 -8.21 51.05 -22.99
CA ARG A 5 -7.29 50.20 -22.22
C ARG A 5 -7.40 48.73 -22.62
N THR A 6 -6.24 48.10 -22.80
CA THR A 6 -6.10 46.65 -22.90
C THR A 6 -6.17 46.06 -21.49
N THR A 7 -7.25 45.36 -21.17
CA THR A 7 -7.39 44.62 -19.91
C THR A 7 -6.53 43.35 -20.00
N LEU A 8 -5.48 43.28 -19.20
CA LEU A 8 -4.62 42.10 -19.09
C LEU A 8 -5.36 41.06 -18.22
N LEU A 9 -5.86 39.99 -18.83
CA LEU A 9 -6.36 38.81 -18.11
C LEU A 9 -5.17 38.00 -17.62
N THR A 10 -4.82 38.13 -16.35
CA THR A 10 -3.90 37.21 -15.67
C THR A 10 -4.61 35.86 -15.51
N ILE A 11 -4.26 34.91 -16.36
CA ILE A 11 -4.60 33.49 -16.17
C ILE A 11 -3.70 33.00 -15.03
N THR A 12 -4.25 32.91 -13.82
CA THR A 12 -3.63 32.14 -12.73
C THR A 12 -3.84 30.66 -13.05
N SER A 13 -2.90 30.08 -13.79
CA SER A 13 -2.77 28.63 -13.92
C SER A 13 -2.43 28.06 -12.54
N PHE A 14 -3.41 27.44 -11.89
CA PHE A 14 -3.17 26.55 -10.76
C PHE A 14 -2.44 25.32 -11.30
N VAL A 15 -1.13 25.28 -11.09
CA VAL A 15 -0.39 24.03 -11.18
C VAL A 15 -0.90 23.19 -10.02
N TYR A 16 -1.72 22.17 -10.30
CA TYR A 16 -1.94 21.10 -9.35
C TYR A 16 -0.56 20.51 -9.08
N SER A 17 0.01 20.81 -7.90
CA SER A 17 1.18 20.09 -7.44
C SER A 17 0.74 18.63 -7.34
N THR A 18 1.28 17.77 -8.20
CA THR A 18 1.29 16.34 -7.98
C THR A 18 2.09 16.13 -6.69
N LEU A 19 1.40 16.16 -5.55
CA LEU A 19 1.96 15.77 -4.27
C LEU A 19 2.22 14.27 -4.41
N GLY A 20 3.45 13.92 -4.80
CA GLY A 20 3.87 12.53 -4.84
C GLY A 20 3.76 11.90 -3.46
N TYR A 21 3.60 10.58 -3.42
CA TYR A 21 3.60 9.84 -2.17
C TYR A 21 4.96 9.94 -1.45
N TYR A 22 4.96 9.79 -0.13
CA TYR A 22 6.19 9.71 0.66
C TYR A 22 6.82 8.33 0.52
N THR A 23 8.12 8.26 0.27
CA THR A 23 8.85 6.98 0.27
C THR A 23 9.08 6.42 1.66
N ASN A 24 8.97 7.26 2.71
CA ASN A 24 9.14 6.87 4.09
C ASN A 24 8.32 7.81 5.01
N ILE A 25 7.75 7.23 6.05
CA ILE A 25 7.25 7.96 7.21
C ILE A 25 7.84 7.38 8.50
N ASN A 26 8.02 8.24 9.50
CA ASN A 26 8.43 7.85 10.84
C ASN A 26 7.52 8.54 11.88
N THR A 27 7.14 7.81 12.92
CA THR A 27 6.31 8.28 14.02
C THR A 27 6.83 7.74 15.33
N GLN A 28 7.00 8.62 16.31
CA GLN A 28 7.28 8.25 17.70
C GLN A 28 6.00 8.39 18.52
N VAL A 29 5.72 7.38 19.33
CA VAL A 29 4.53 7.32 20.18
C VAL A 29 4.91 6.77 21.56
N PRO A 30 4.22 7.15 22.65
CA PRO A 30 4.54 6.66 23.99
C PRO A 30 4.50 5.13 24.12
N ASN A 31 5.47 4.56 24.83
CA ASN A 31 5.51 3.14 25.18
C ASN A 31 4.64 2.84 26.42
N ASP A 32 3.34 3.10 26.31
CA ASP A 32 2.37 2.88 27.39
C ASP A 32 1.89 1.42 27.40
N GLY A 33 2.76 0.51 27.86
CA GLY A 33 2.46 -0.92 28.00
C GLY A 33 2.94 -1.83 26.87
N GLY A 34 3.95 -1.40 26.12
CA GLY A 34 4.61 -2.18 25.06
C GLY A 34 4.21 -1.75 23.65
N CYS A 35 5.10 -2.01 22.69
CA CYS A 35 4.91 -1.63 21.29
C CYS A 35 4.09 -2.63 20.45
N ALA A 36 3.74 -3.79 21.02
CA ALA A 36 3.02 -4.85 20.32
C ALA A 36 1.64 -4.41 19.78
N ARG A 37 0.97 -3.45 20.43
CA ARG A 37 -0.33 -2.93 19.94
C ARG A 37 -0.26 -2.32 18.54
N TYR A 38 0.92 -1.80 18.16
CA TYR A 38 1.13 -1.15 16.87
C TYR A 38 1.23 -2.14 15.71
N THR A 39 1.29 -3.46 15.98
CA THR A 39 1.21 -4.48 14.91
C THR A 39 -0.21 -4.67 14.39
N SER A 40 -1.22 -4.07 15.03
CA SER A 40 -2.62 -4.22 14.65
C SER A 40 -2.91 -3.60 13.28
N PRO A 41 -3.76 -4.21 12.43
CA PRO A 41 -4.02 -3.75 11.06
C PRO A 41 -4.43 -2.29 10.93
N ASN A 42 -5.16 -1.73 11.89
CA ASN A 42 -5.57 -0.32 11.87
C ASN A 42 -4.37 0.65 11.87
N TYR A 43 -3.27 0.33 12.59
CA TYR A 43 -2.07 1.17 12.59
C TYR A 43 -1.25 1.04 11.31
N VAL A 44 -1.29 -0.14 10.69
CA VAL A 44 -0.67 -0.35 9.37
C VAL A 44 -1.44 0.40 8.29
N ALA A 45 -2.78 0.40 8.36
CA ALA A 45 -3.64 1.17 7.45
C ALA A 45 -3.34 2.68 7.56
N ASP A 46 -3.30 3.24 8.78
CA ASP A 46 -2.92 4.65 9.01
C ASP A 46 -1.54 4.99 8.42
N ALA A 47 -0.57 4.09 8.57
CA ALA A 47 0.75 4.28 8.00
C ALA A 47 0.75 4.27 6.46
N ILE A 48 -0.01 3.37 5.83
CA ILE A 48 -0.19 3.34 4.36
C ILE A 48 -0.87 4.63 3.87
N ASP A 49 -1.86 5.12 4.62
CA ASP A 49 -2.54 6.37 4.32
C ASP A 49 -1.61 7.58 4.38
N ARG A 50 -0.78 7.64 5.41
CA ARG A 50 0.19 8.72 5.58
C ARG A 50 1.31 8.68 4.55
N LEU A 51 1.62 7.51 3.98
CA LEU A 51 2.49 7.44 2.80
C LEU A 51 1.82 8.12 1.60
N GLY A 52 0.48 8.10 1.50
CA GLY A 52 -0.27 8.64 0.37
C GLY A 52 -0.20 7.78 -0.90
N ILE A 53 0.39 6.59 -0.80
CA ILE A 53 0.71 5.74 -1.96
C ILE A 53 -0.53 5.23 -2.70
N LEU A 54 -1.62 4.97 -1.98
CA LEU A 54 -2.89 4.55 -2.58
C LEU A 54 -3.58 5.69 -3.35
N ALA A 55 -3.34 6.95 -2.95
CA ALA A 55 -3.87 8.11 -3.66
C ALA A 55 -3.07 8.41 -4.93
N ASP A 56 -1.75 8.30 -4.87
CA ASP A 56 -0.85 8.69 -5.97
C ASP A 56 -0.68 7.57 -7.02
N ILE A 57 -0.67 6.30 -6.61
CA ILE A 57 -0.50 5.16 -7.52
C ILE A 57 -1.86 4.55 -7.85
N GLU A 58 -2.43 5.00 -8.97
CA GLU A 58 -3.80 4.68 -9.38
C GLU A 58 -4.08 3.17 -9.44
N TYR A 59 -3.14 2.40 -9.98
CA TYR A 59 -3.31 0.97 -10.24
C TYR A 59 -3.18 0.07 -9.00
N ILE A 60 -2.78 0.59 -7.84
CA ILE A 60 -2.80 -0.21 -6.62
C ILE A 60 -4.23 -0.19 -6.07
N LEU A 61 -4.86 -1.37 -6.01
CA LEU A 61 -6.26 -1.51 -5.60
C LEU A 61 -6.43 -1.84 -4.12
N ALA A 62 -5.42 -2.47 -3.54
CA ALA A 62 -5.33 -2.78 -2.13
C ALA A 62 -3.89 -3.16 -1.82
N TYR A 63 -3.65 -3.43 -0.55
CA TYR A 63 -2.46 -4.05 -0.04
C TYR A 63 -2.83 -5.31 0.74
N GLN A 64 -1.95 -6.29 0.78
CA GLN A 64 -2.10 -7.46 1.65
C GLN A 64 -0.81 -7.70 2.41
N LYS A 65 -0.90 -7.95 3.71
CA LYS A 65 0.27 -8.44 4.45
C LYS A 65 0.74 -9.75 3.82
N THR A 66 2.04 -9.87 3.58
CA THR A 66 2.62 -11.06 2.97
C THR A 66 3.78 -11.58 3.79
N SER A 67 4.26 -12.78 3.44
CA SER A 67 5.44 -13.37 4.05
C SER A 67 6.70 -12.84 3.38
N TYR A 68 7.74 -12.63 4.20
CA TYR A 68 9.10 -12.57 3.70
C TYR A 68 9.49 -13.93 3.09
N ALA A 69 10.47 -13.93 2.19
CA ALA A 69 10.85 -15.11 1.43
C ALA A 69 11.37 -16.26 2.33
N ASN A 70 12.20 -15.96 3.32
CA ASN A 70 12.71 -16.93 4.30
C ASN A 70 11.58 -17.54 5.15
N ASP A 71 10.63 -16.71 5.60
CA ASP A 71 9.48 -17.18 6.38
C ASP A 71 8.64 -18.13 5.53
N PHE A 72 8.23 -17.69 4.34
CA PHE A 72 7.41 -18.48 3.42
C PHE A 72 8.05 -19.85 3.10
N LYS A 73 9.36 -19.87 2.80
CA LYS A 73 10.08 -21.12 2.50
C LYS A 73 10.15 -22.07 3.69
N SER A 74 10.13 -21.55 4.91
CA SER A 74 10.22 -22.36 6.13
C SER A 74 8.89 -22.96 6.55
N ASN A 75 7.79 -22.23 6.40
CA ASN A 75 6.52 -22.56 7.08
C ASN A 75 5.26 -22.29 6.23
N MET A 76 5.41 -21.85 4.97
CA MET A 76 4.30 -21.48 4.07
C MET A 76 3.28 -20.53 4.72
N ARG A 77 3.74 -19.65 5.62
CA ARG A 77 2.85 -18.72 6.34
C ARG A 77 2.11 -17.82 5.36
N THR A 78 0.80 -17.72 5.57
CA THR A 78 -0.09 -16.80 4.86
C THR A 78 -0.69 -15.82 5.86
N TYR A 79 -1.18 -14.68 5.36
CA TYR A 79 -1.85 -13.68 6.16
C TYR A 79 -3.17 -13.30 5.51
N ASN A 80 -4.11 -12.92 6.37
CA ASN A 80 -5.45 -12.51 5.96
C ASN A 80 -5.71 -11.03 6.22
N ASP A 81 -4.66 -10.25 6.50
CA ASP A 81 -4.72 -8.81 6.69
C ASP A 81 -4.65 -8.12 5.33
N TYR A 82 -5.73 -7.44 4.96
CA TYR A 82 -5.85 -6.61 3.77
C TYR A 82 -5.98 -5.14 4.16
N PHE A 83 -5.52 -4.25 3.29
CA PHE A 83 -5.65 -2.81 3.43
C PHE A 83 -6.22 -2.27 2.12
N LEU A 84 -7.53 -2.10 2.09
CA LEU A 84 -8.30 -1.75 0.91
C LEU A 84 -8.16 -0.27 0.59
N LYS A 85 -8.04 0.06 -0.69
CA LYS A 85 -8.20 1.43 -1.19
C LYS A 85 -9.68 1.81 -1.13
N GLU A 86 -10.06 2.66 -0.19
CA GLU A 86 -11.36 3.32 -0.13
C GLU A 86 -11.28 4.61 -0.94
N VAL A 87 -12.07 4.73 -2.00
CA VAL A 87 -12.16 5.96 -2.79
C VAL A 87 -13.51 6.60 -2.48
N CYS A 88 -13.48 7.81 -1.94
CA CYS A 88 -14.67 8.58 -1.60
C CYS A 88 -14.83 9.77 -2.52
N THR A 89 -16.05 10.02 -2.99
CA THR A 89 -16.37 11.24 -3.76
C THR A 89 -17.37 12.07 -2.97
N SER A 90 -16.97 13.27 -2.57
CA SER A 90 -17.86 14.21 -1.88
C SER A 90 -18.95 14.73 -2.83
N THR A 91 -19.99 15.35 -2.27
CA THR A 91 -21.05 16.01 -3.06
C THR A 91 -20.50 17.10 -3.98
N ASP A 92 -19.37 17.70 -3.62
CA ASP A 92 -18.71 18.76 -4.37
C ASP A 92 -17.71 18.20 -5.41
N GLY A 93 -17.68 16.88 -5.59
CA GLY A 93 -16.80 16.18 -6.53
C GLY A 93 -15.35 16.03 -6.06
N ILE A 94 -15.06 16.32 -4.80
CA ILE A 94 -13.71 16.14 -4.23
C ILE A 94 -13.49 14.65 -3.98
N VAL A 95 -12.43 14.10 -4.57
CA VAL A 95 -12.03 12.71 -4.38
C VAL A 95 -11.02 12.63 -3.24
N SER A 96 -11.28 11.76 -2.26
CA SER A 96 -10.29 11.35 -1.27
C SER A 96 -10.03 9.85 -1.37
N THR A 97 -8.84 9.44 -0.94
CA THR A 97 -8.45 8.04 -0.90
C THR A 97 -7.93 7.72 0.49
N HIS A 98 -8.39 6.60 1.04
CA HIS A 98 -8.00 6.08 2.34
C HIS A 98 -7.69 4.59 2.29
N ALA A 99 -6.92 4.11 3.25
CA ALA A 99 -6.58 2.73 3.48
C ALA A 99 -7.50 2.22 4.59
N LYS A 100 -8.26 1.18 4.31
CA LYS A 100 -9.14 0.54 5.28
C LYS A 100 -8.71 -0.88 5.53
N GLU A 101 -8.43 -1.19 6.78
CA GLU A 101 -8.14 -2.56 7.19
C GLU A 101 -9.35 -3.46 6.93
N TRP A 102 -9.07 -4.65 6.43
CA TRP A 102 -10.04 -5.71 6.28
C TRP A 102 -9.37 -7.02 6.61
N TYR A 103 -9.97 -7.77 7.54
CA TYR A 103 -9.49 -9.07 7.95
C TYR A 103 -10.41 -10.14 7.41
N THR A 104 -9.85 -11.14 6.75
CA THR A 104 -10.61 -12.34 6.34
C THR A 104 -10.24 -13.52 7.23
N ASN A 105 -11.17 -14.42 7.47
CA ASN A 105 -10.85 -15.73 8.04
C ASN A 105 -11.93 -16.74 7.64
N GLU A 106 -11.76 -18.00 8.01
CA GLU A 106 -12.71 -19.08 7.68
C GLU A 106 -14.15 -18.80 8.14
N PHE A 107 -14.33 -17.95 9.16
CA PHE A 107 -15.62 -17.62 9.77
C PHE A 107 -16.14 -16.21 9.41
N TYR A 108 -15.26 -15.32 8.94
CA TYR A 108 -15.55 -13.93 8.60
C TYR A 108 -15.01 -13.63 7.22
N ASN A 109 -15.89 -13.79 6.21
CA ASN A 109 -15.64 -13.41 4.82
C ASN A 109 -16.57 -12.30 4.34
N ASP A 110 -17.24 -11.64 5.28
CA ASP A 110 -18.14 -10.55 4.95
C ASP A 110 -17.33 -9.41 4.33
N ARG A 111 -17.81 -8.97 3.16
CA ARG A 111 -17.22 -7.81 2.48
C ARG A 111 -17.46 -6.58 3.36
N PRO A 112 -16.44 -5.73 3.58
CA PRO A 112 -16.62 -4.51 4.32
C PRO A 112 -17.60 -3.62 3.56
N VAL A 113 -18.54 -3.03 4.30
CA VAL A 113 -19.48 -2.07 3.74
C VAL A 113 -18.75 -0.73 3.63
N PRO A 114 -18.61 -0.15 2.43
CA PRO A 114 -17.93 1.13 2.27
C PRO A 114 -18.73 2.24 2.96
N THR A 115 -18.01 3.28 3.39
CA THR A 115 -18.64 4.51 3.90
C THR A 115 -19.55 5.12 2.83
N GLN A 116 -20.61 5.84 3.23
CA GLN A 116 -21.51 6.47 2.28
C GLN A 116 -20.75 7.41 1.32
N GLY A 117 -20.96 7.24 0.02
CA GLY A 117 -20.25 7.99 -1.02
C GLY A 117 -18.86 7.46 -1.35
N CYS A 118 -18.51 6.28 -0.81
CA CYS A 118 -17.24 5.63 -1.05
C CYS A 118 -17.40 4.26 -1.71
N GLU A 119 -16.30 3.77 -2.24
CA GLU A 119 -16.20 2.45 -2.85
C GLU A 119 -14.83 1.82 -2.62
N TYR A 120 -14.78 0.50 -2.73
CA TYR A 120 -13.55 -0.27 -2.76
C TYR A 120 -13.32 -0.81 -4.17
N PRO A 121 -12.45 -0.20 -4.99
CA PRO A 121 -12.14 -0.67 -6.35
C PRO A 121 -11.66 -2.13 -6.39
N TYR A 122 -11.06 -2.60 -5.29
CA TYR A 122 -10.69 -3.99 -5.08
C TYR A 122 -11.79 -5.00 -5.44
N PHE A 123 -13.05 -4.78 -5.04
CA PHE A 123 -14.14 -5.74 -5.29
C PHE A 123 -14.72 -5.67 -6.70
N LYS A 124 -14.36 -4.64 -7.49
CA LYS A 124 -14.84 -4.46 -8.86
C LYS A 124 -13.89 -5.08 -9.89
N ASN A 125 -12.65 -5.31 -9.51
CA ASN A 125 -11.58 -5.73 -10.41
C ASN A 125 -11.03 -7.10 -9.99
N GLY A 126 -10.62 -7.93 -10.95
CA GLY A 126 -9.80 -9.09 -10.64
C GLY A 126 -8.45 -8.61 -10.12
N VAL A 127 -8.00 -9.14 -8.99
CA VAL A 127 -6.71 -8.81 -8.38
C VAL A 127 -5.73 -9.97 -8.48
N GLY A 128 -4.45 -9.67 -8.55
CA GLY A 128 -3.38 -10.67 -8.47
C GLY A 128 -2.17 -10.11 -7.71
N TYR A 129 -1.39 -11.02 -7.13
CA TYR A 129 -0.21 -10.74 -6.33
C TYR A 129 0.63 -12.03 -6.15
N PRO A 130 1.96 -11.93 -5.96
CA PRO A 130 2.80 -13.08 -5.62
C PRO A 130 2.54 -13.55 -4.17
N ALA A 131 2.74 -14.86 -3.94
CA ALA A 131 2.50 -15.49 -2.64
C ALA A 131 3.41 -14.98 -1.50
N TYR A 132 4.56 -14.39 -1.83
CA TYR A 132 5.53 -13.82 -0.90
C TYR A 132 6.29 -12.66 -1.58
N ALA A 133 7.07 -11.89 -0.81
CA ALA A 133 7.79 -10.70 -1.30
C ALA A 133 8.93 -11.06 -2.28
N ARG A 134 8.59 -11.19 -3.57
CA ARG A 134 9.51 -11.54 -4.66
C ARG A 134 9.17 -10.89 -5.99
N GLY A 135 10.18 -10.86 -6.86
CA GLY A 135 10.02 -10.56 -8.28
C GLY A 135 9.86 -9.06 -8.55
N LYS A 136 9.94 -8.69 -9.84
CA LYS A 136 9.90 -7.29 -10.27
C LYS A 136 8.57 -6.66 -9.93
N MET A 137 8.52 -6.01 -8.78
CA MET A 137 7.32 -5.35 -8.30
C MET A 137 7.71 -4.19 -7.42
N GLY A 138 7.25 -3.01 -7.81
CA GLY A 138 7.45 -1.80 -7.05
C GLY A 138 6.41 -1.66 -5.95
N HIS A 139 6.66 -0.71 -5.05
CA HIS A 139 5.67 -0.22 -4.09
C HIS A 139 5.21 -1.21 -3.03
N PHE A 140 6.04 -2.19 -2.66
CA PHE A 140 5.86 -2.85 -1.38
C PHE A 140 5.99 -1.85 -0.24
N VAL A 141 5.32 -2.12 0.88
CA VAL A 141 5.51 -1.35 2.11
C VAL A 141 6.17 -2.25 3.14
N GLU A 142 7.31 -1.82 3.67
CA GLU A 142 7.94 -2.41 4.85
C GLU A 142 7.55 -1.58 6.07
N TYR A 143 6.80 -2.21 6.98
CA TYR A 143 6.35 -1.63 8.23
C TYR A 143 7.21 -2.17 9.37
N ARG A 144 7.81 -1.26 10.13
CA ARG A 144 8.74 -1.56 11.23
C ARG A 144 8.27 -0.87 12.50
N ILE A 145 8.26 -1.62 13.60
CA ILE A 145 8.03 -1.10 14.95
C ILE A 145 9.24 -1.45 15.79
N CYS A 146 9.92 -0.47 16.38
CA CYS A 146 11.01 -0.70 17.32
C CYS A 146 10.63 -0.21 18.71
N GLU A 147 10.89 -1.04 19.71
CA GLU A 147 10.67 -0.71 21.11
C GLU A 147 11.88 0.02 21.69
N LEU A 148 11.64 1.23 22.21
CA LEU A 148 12.59 2.05 22.93
C LEU A 148 12.12 2.21 24.38
N GLU A 149 12.99 2.72 25.24
CA GLU A 149 12.75 2.78 26.70
C GLU A 149 11.44 3.49 27.07
N PHE A 150 11.09 4.56 26.37
CA PHE A 150 9.89 5.38 26.66
C PHE A 150 8.93 5.53 25.48
N GLU A 151 9.31 5.04 24.31
CA GLU A 151 8.57 5.25 23.08
C GLU A 151 8.65 4.04 22.14
N CYS A 152 7.77 4.03 21.16
CA CYS A 152 7.80 3.10 20.05
C CYS A 152 8.10 3.91 18.78
N SER A 153 9.12 3.51 18.03
CA SER A 153 9.39 4.07 16.71
C SER A 153 8.68 3.24 15.66
N ILE A 154 7.75 3.86 14.95
CA ILE A 154 6.95 3.25 13.88
C ILE A 154 7.41 3.86 12.56
N THR A 155 7.93 3.02 11.68
CA THR A 155 8.38 3.39 10.35
C THR A 155 7.58 2.64 9.30
N ALA A 156 7.16 3.30 8.22
CA ALA A 156 6.70 2.64 7.01
C ALA A 156 7.51 3.15 5.83
N SER A 157 8.06 2.25 5.03
CA SER A 157 8.91 2.58 3.89
C SER A 157 8.43 1.87 2.64
N VAL A 158 8.46 2.58 1.52
CA VAL A 158 8.19 2.01 0.21
C VAL A 158 9.46 1.36 -0.30
N ILE A 159 9.38 0.06 -0.59
CA ILE A 159 10.48 -0.72 -1.15
C ILE A 159 10.11 -1.24 -2.53
N ASN A 160 11.10 -1.37 -3.41
CA ASN A 160 10.95 -1.94 -4.73
C ASN A 160 11.84 -3.18 -4.80
N LEU A 161 11.35 -4.23 -5.45
CA LEU A 161 12.13 -5.43 -5.72
C LEU A 161 12.46 -5.51 -7.20
N ASP A 162 13.71 -5.85 -7.49
CA ASP A 162 14.20 -6.11 -8.83
C ASP A 162 13.75 -7.50 -9.33
N GLU A 163 14.03 -7.77 -10.60
CA GLU A 163 13.71 -9.06 -11.22
C GLU A 163 14.44 -10.21 -10.53
N GLY A 164 13.68 -11.21 -10.07
CA GLY A 164 14.21 -12.36 -9.33
C GLY A 164 14.68 -12.04 -7.91
N GLU A 165 14.57 -10.79 -7.45
CA GLU A 165 14.91 -10.43 -6.08
C GLU A 165 13.89 -11.01 -5.11
N GLU A 166 14.38 -11.47 -3.96
CA GLU A 166 13.58 -11.92 -2.84
C GLU A 166 13.90 -11.08 -1.60
N ARG A 167 12.87 -10.66 -0.87
CA ARG A 167 13.03 -9.93 0.39
C ARG A 167 12.94 -10.90 1.56
N ASN A 168 14.05 -11.09 2.28
CA ASN A 168 14.06 -11.77 3.58
C ASN A 168 13.69 -10.79 4.70
N SER A 169 13.18 -11.35 5.81
CA SER A 169 12.88 -10.53 7.00
C SER A 169 14.15 -9.85 7.50
N PRO A 170 14.12 -8.54 7.76
CA PRO A 170 15.18 -7.87 8.50
C PRO A 170 15.36 -8.47 9.90
N VAL A 171 16.57 -8.33 10.45
CA VAL A 171 16.90 -8.70 11.82
C VAL A 171 17.49 -7.46 12.49
N GLU A 172 16.73 -6.89 13.43
CA GLU A 172 17.12 -5.71 14.22
C GLU A 172 16.57 -5.91 15.64
N ASP A 173 17.43 -5.81 16.64
CA ASP A 173 17.07 -6.08 18.04
C ASP A 173 16.00 -5.09 18.53
N GLY A 174 14.98 -5.62 19.19
CA GLY A 174 13.85 -4.82 19.68
C GLY A 174 12.86 -4.37 18.60
N CYS A 175 13.03 -4.82 17.34
CA CYS A 175 12.16 -4.43 16.24
C CYS A 175 11.33 -5.60 15.70
N THR A 176 10.09 -5.28 15.33
CA THR A 176 9.17 -6.18 14.61
C THR A 176 8.89 -5.63 13.23
N PHE A 177 8.91 -6.51 12.23
CA PHE A 177 8.74 -6.15 10.83
C PHE A 177 7.51 -6.80 10.21
N SER A 178 6.92 -6.16 9.22
CA SER A 178 5.89 -6.71 8.34
C SER A 178 6.12 -6.18 6.93
N VAL A 179 5.96 -7.03 5.93
CA VAL A 179 5.96 -6.63 4.52
C VAL A 179 4.55 -6.71 3.98
N ILE A 180 4.16 -5.67 3.27
CA ILE A 180 2.83 -5.50 2.73
C ILE A 180 2.93 -5.35 1.20
N ASN A 181 2.24 -6.23 0.50
CA ASN A 181 2.32 -6.44 -0.93
C ASN A 181 1.22 -5.65 -1.67
N PRO A 182 1.54 -4.84 -2.69
CA PRO A 182 0.52 -4.19 -3.49
C PRO A 182 -0.29 -5.21 -4.29
N MET A 183 -1.60 -5.05 -4.29
CA MET A 183 -2.53 -5.86 -5.07
C MET A 183 -2.92 -5.10 -6.33
N LEU A 184 -2.58 -5.69 -7.47
CA LEU A 184 -2.73 -5.06 -8.78
C LEU A 184 -3.91 -5.69 -9.53
N PRO A 185 -4.53 -4.97 -10.48
CA PRO A 185 -5.43 -5.56 -11.47
C PRO A 185 -4.77 -6.74 -12.19
N SER A 186 -5.47 -7.86 -12.37
CA SER A 186 -4.90 -9.09 -12.95
C SER A 186 -4.28 -8.88 -14.34
N ASN A 187 -4.81 -7.94 -15.13
CA ASN A 187 -4.30 -7.56 -16.45
C ASN A 187 -2.97 -6.78 -16.39
N LEU A 188 -2.69 -6.10 -15.27
CA LEU A 188 -1.40 -5.43 -15.06
C LEU A 188 -0.36 -6.42 -14.54
N LEU A 189 -0.75 -7.33 -13.64
CA LEU A 189 0.15 -8.39 -13.17
C LEU A 189 0.67 -9.24 -14.34
N SER A 190 -0.19 -9.62 -15.27
CA SER A 190 0.24 -10.34 -16.47
C SER A 190 1.20 -9.52 -17.33
N ALA A 191 1.04 -8.20 -17.45
CA ALA A 191 1.99 -7.35 -18.16
C ALA A 191 3.37 -7.28 -17.47
N PHE A 192 3.41 -7.28 -16.13
CA PHE A 192 4.67 -7.41 -15.39
C PHE A 192 5.34 -8.78 -15.58
N CYS A 193 4.55 -9.85 -15.73
CA CYS A 193 5.02 -11.22 -15.98
C CYS A 193 5.30 -11.54 -17.47
N LEU A 194 4.78 -10.79 -18.43
CA LEU A 194 4.90 -11.11 -19.87
C LEU A 194 6.25 -10.71 -20.48
N ASN A 195 7.07 -9.91 -19.78
CA ASN A 195 8.44 -9.62 -20.21
C ASN A 195 9.46 -10.71 -19.83
N THR A 196 9.04 -11.80 -19.16
CA THR A 196 9.95 -12.82 -18.62
C THR A 196 9.77 -14.23 -19.19
N SER A 197 9.01 -14.42 -20.28
CA SER A 197 8.81 -15.76 -20.85
C SER A 197 9.23 -15.90 -22.32
N THR A 198 10.53 -16.07 -22.55
CA THR A 198 10.97 -17.06 -23.54
C THR A 198 11.11 -18.41 -22.84
N GLY A 199 10.00 -19.14 -22.76
CA GLY A 199 9.99 -20.58 -22.44
C GLY A 199 9.83 -20.93 -20.97
N TYR A 200 8.60 -21.20 -20.55
CA TYR A 200 8.10 -22.53 -20.16
C TYR A 200 6.74 -22.37 -19.47
N SER A 201 5.76 -23.11 -19.98
CA SER A 201 4.37 -23.13 -19.54
C SER A 201 4.20 -24.00 -18.29
N HIS A 202 4.08 -23.35 -17.14
CA HIS A 202 3.26 -23.80 -16.03
C HIS A 202 2.58 -22.55 -15.46
N PHE A 203 1.35 -22.68 -14.96
CA PHE A 203 0.65 -21.63 -14.20
C PHE A 203 1.40 -21.36 -12.88
N GLN A 204 2.61 -20.82 -12.97
CA GLN A 204 3.21 -20.00 -11.96
C GLN A 204 2.67 -18.62 -12.23
N PHE A 205 1.74 -18.17 -11.39
CA PHE A 205 1.79 -16.75 -11.04
C PHE A 205 3.25 -16.47 -10.70
N CYS A 206 3.81 -15.39 -11.26
CA CYS A 206 4.95 -14.78 -10.60
C CYS A 206 4.64 -14.74 -9.08
#